data_AF-A0A7K0ZJJ0-F1
#
_entry.id   AF-A0A7K0ZJJ0-F1
#
_cell.length_a   1.000
_cell.length_b   1.000
_cell.length_c   1.000
_cell.angle_alpha   90.00
_cell.angle_beta   90.00
_cell.angle_gamma   90.00
#
_symmetry.space_group_name_H-M   'P 1'
#
loop_
_entity.id
_entity.type
_entity.pdbx_description
1 polymer ?
#
loop_
_entity_poly.entity_id
_entity_poly.type
_entity_poly.pdbx_seq_one_letter_code
_entity_poly.pdbx_strand_id
1 'polypeptide(L)'
;GAWIGAHRAGVALPPVGDAIAPGIALAQAIGRWGNWFNQELFGAPTTLPWGLQIDTVHRPAGYESFETFHPTFLYESAWMVGVALVLIWADRRFKMGHGRVFALYVLLYCTGRLWIESLRIDSANTVLGLRLNIWTSIIVGLGALAYLVISSRLRPGREQIQTSESAEAQGSAQSQGSAESRESADMPAEGPSAGQADASAEDDAQPPSTAGSQP
;
A
#
# COMPACT_ATOMS: atom_id res chain seq x y z
N GLY A 1 12.16 6.98 10.68
CA GLY A 1 10.85 7.53 11.09
C GLY A 1 9.75 6.50 10.93
N ALA A 2 9.10 6.46 9.76
CA ALA A 2 7.95 5.59 9.49
C ALA A 2 8.20 4.10 9.76
N TRP A 3 9.36 3.57 9.36
CA TRP A 3 9.75 2.18 9.64
C TRP A 3 9.81 1.87 11.14
N ILE A 4 10.49 2.74 11.89
CA ILE A 4 10.64 2.61 13.34
C ILE A 4 9.27 2.73 14.03
N GLY A 5 8.43 3.67 13.60
CA GLY A 5 7.09 3.86 14.16
C GLY A 5 6.18 2.64 13.93
N ALA A 6 6.16 2.11 12.71
CA ALA A 6 5.40 0.90 12.39
C ALA A 6 5.91 -0.33 13.15
N HIS A 7 7.23 -0.49 13.24
CA HIS A 7 7.85 -1.58 13.97
C HIS A 7 7.56 -1.51 15.47
N ARG A 8 7.58 -0.31 16.06
CA ARG A 8 7.21 -0.10 17.48
C ARG A 8 5.73 -0.31 17.76
N ALA A 9 4.87 -0.07 16.77
CA ALA A 9 3.43 -0.26 16.89
C ALA A 9 2.97 -1.69 16.53
N GLY A 10 3.89 -2.56 16.10
CA GLY A 10 3.56 -3.92 15.68
C GLY A 10 2.72 -3.99 14.40
N VAL A 11 2.73 -2.94 13.57
CA VAL A 11 1.92 -2.85 12.34
C VAL A 11 2.80 -3.09 11.12
N ALA A 12 2.30 -3.84 10.14
CA ALA A 12 2.96 -4.02 8.86
C ALA A 12 3.15 -2.66 8.13
N LEU A 13 4.28 -2.48 7.44
CA LEU A 13 4.58 -1.24 6.71
C LEU A 13 3.63 -0.92 5.55
N PRO A 14 3.19 -1.89 4.72
CA PRO A 14 2.33 -1.58 3.57
C PRO A 14 1.02 -0.86 3.94
N PRO A 15 0.25 -1.28 4.97
CA PRO A 15 -0.97 -0.55 5.36
C PRO A 15 -0.67 0.81 5.97
N VAL A 16 0.47 0.98 6.67
CA VAL A 16 0.91 2.31 7.14
C VAL A 16 1.19 3.22 5.94
N GLY A 17 1.91 2.72 4.93
CA GLY A 17 2.19 3.44 3.69
C GLY A 17 0.91 3.87 2.96
N ASP A 18 -0.05 2.97 2.84
CA ASP A 18 -1.34 3.24 2.21
C ASP A 18 -2.12 4.33 2.95
N ALA A 19 -2.10 4.32 4.28
CA ALA A 19 -2.80 5.31 5.11
C ALA A 19 -2.18 6.72 5.01
N ILE A 20 -0.85 6.82 4.96
CA ILE A 20 -0.17 8.12 4.94
C ILE A 20 -0.07 8.74 3.53
N ALA A 21 -0.19 7.94 2.46
CA ALA A 21 0.05 8.40 1.09
C ALA A 21 -0.77 9.65 0.69
N PRO A 22 -2.09 9.74 0.94
CA PRO A 22 -2.85 10.96 0.64
C PRO A 22 -2.38 12.17 1.46
N GLY A 23 -2.03 11.95 2.74
CA GLY A 23 -1.50 12.99 3.61
C GLY A 23 -0.16 13.55 3.12
N ILE A 24 0.73 12.68 2.62
CA ILE A 24 2.00 13.09 2.00
C ILE A 24 1.74 13.96 0.78
N ALA A 25 0.82 13.56 -0.12
CA ALA A 25 0.48 14.33 -1.30
C ALA A 25 -0.05 15.73 -0.94
N LEU A 26 -0.94 15.84 0.06
CA LEU A 26 -1.44 17.13 0.53
C LEU A 26 -0.35 18.00 1.18
N ALA A 27 0.52 17.40 1.98
CA ALA A 27 1.65 18.12 2.57
C ALA A 27 2.58 18.69 1.49
N GLN A 28 2.83 17.91 0.42
CA GLN A 28 3.58 18.41 -0.74
C GLN A 28 2.84 19.55 -1.44
N ALA A 29 1.52 19.45 -1.63
CA ALA A 29 0.72 20.49 -2.26
C ALA A 29 0.81 21.83 -1.50
N ILE A 30 0.74 21.78 -0.17
CA ILE A 30 0.84 22.95 0.70
C ILE A 30 2.27 23.52 0.66
N GLY A 31 3.28 22.66 0.73
CA GLY A 31 4.69 23.09 0.69
C GLY A 31 5.05 23.92 -0.54
N ARG A 32 4.38 23.69 -1.69
CA ARG A 32 4.60 24.47 -2.92
C ARG A 32 4.22 25.94 -2.80
N TRP A 33 3.30 26.29 -1.90
CA TRP A 33 2.93 27.69 -1.69
C TRP A 33 4.07 28.52 -1.10
N GLY A 34 5.05 27.90 -0.42
CA GLY A 34 6.28 28.55 -0.02
C GLY A 34 7.02 29.19 -1.20
N ASN A 35 7.02 28.52 -2.36
CA ASN A 35 7.67 29.04 -3.58
C ASN A 35 7.00 30.32 -4.09
N TRP A 36 5.69 30.45 -3.91
CA TRP A 36 4.95 31.65 -4.28
C TRP A 36 5.31 32.82 -3.37
N PHE A 37 5.33 32.60 -2.05
CA PHE A 37 5.74 33.63 -1.09
C PHE A 37 7.20 34.05 -1.26
N ASN A 38 8.08 33.10 -1.54
CA ASN A 38 9.52 33.35 -1.75
C ASN A 38 9.83 33.83 -3.17
N GLN A 39 8.85 33.85 -4.08
CA GLN A 39 9.04 34.13 -5.51
C GLN A 39 10.18 33.32 -6.14
N GLU A 40 10.20 32.01 -5.92
CA GLU A 40 11.23 31.10 -6.43
C GLU A 40 10.63 29.93 -7.21
N LEU A 41 11.48 29.23 -7.98
CA LEU A 41 11.12 27.99 -8.71
C LEU A 41 9.91 28.12 -9.68
N PHE A 42 9.69 29.30 -10.24
CA PHE A 42 8.69 29.55 -11.29
C PHE A 42 9.13 29.03 -12.68
N GLY A 43 8.19 28.93 -13.61
CA GLY A 43 8.45 28.38 -14.94
C GLY A 43 8.93 29.41 -15.96
N ALA A 44 8.83 29.06 -17.24
CA ALA A 44 9.17 29.95 -18.35
C ALA A 44 8.36 31.26 -18.34
N PRO A 45 8.84 32.33 -19.02
CA PRO A 45 8.02 33.48 -19.33
C PRO A 45 6.73 33.07 -20.05
N THR A 46 5.62 33.71 -19.71
CA THR A 46 4.30 33.37 -20.26
C THR A 46 3.45 34.61 -20.47
N THR A 47 2.58 34.56 -21.48
CA THR A 47 1.58 35.61 -21.77
C THR A 47 0.16 35.19 -21.38
N LEU A 48 0.02 34.04 -20.72
CA LEU A 48 -1.27 33.53 -20.27
C LEU A 48 -1.89 34.43 -19.19
N PRO A 49 -3.22 34.55 -19.13
CA PRO A 49 -3.89 35.48 -18.20
C PRO A 49 -3.74 35.09 -16.72
N TRP A 50 -3.26 33.89 -16.42
CA TRP A 50 -2.92 33.43 -15.06
C TRP A 50 -1.41 33.39 -14.81
N GLY A 51 -0.62 34.14 -15.59
CA GLY A 51 0.81 34.29 -15.38
C GLY A 51 1.11 34.86 -13.99
N LEU A 52 2.17 34.34 -13.35
CA LEU A 52 2.65 34.81 -12.08
C LEU A 52 3.61 35.98 -12.30
N GLN A 53 3.30 37.13 -11.69
CA GLN A 53 4.24 38.25 -11.63
C GLN A 53 5.34 37.96 -10.59
N ILE A 54 6.59 38.21 -10.98
CA ILE A 54 7.77 38.05 -10.14
C ILE A 54 8.48 39.38 -10.05
N ASP A 55 8.91 39.80 -8.87
CA ASP A 55 9.67 41.03 -8.67
C ASP A 55 11.02 40.96 -9.36
N THR A 56 11.50 42.08 -9.89
CA THR A 56 12.76 42.16 -10.65
C THR A 56 13.97 41.61 -9.89
N VAL A 57 13.99 41.75 -8.56
CA VAL A 57 15.07 41.25 -7.69
C VAL A 57 15.14 39.72 -7.65
N HIS A 58 14.03 39.02 -7.89
CA HIS A 58 13.96 37.56 -7.87
C HIS A 58 14.05 36.92 -9.27
N ARG A 59 14.17 37.73 -10.33
CA ARG A 59 14.27 37.23 -11.71
C ARG A 59 15.70 36.75 -12.02
N PRO A 60 15.87 35.58 -12.65
CA PRO A 60 17.17 35.12 -13.12
C PRO A 60 17.76 36.07 -14.17
N ALA A 61 19.10 36.07 -14.25
CA ALA A 61 19.81 36.85 -15.25
C ALA A 61 19.36 36.49 -16.67
N GLY A 62 19.09 37.50 -17.50
CA GLY A 62 18.57 37.35 -18.87
C GLY A 62 17.05 37.27 -18.98
N TYR A 63 16.32 37.31 -17.86
CA TYR A 63 14.84 37.31 -17.82
C TYR A 63 14.25 38.57 -17.19
N GLU A 64 15.06 39.62 -17.00
CA GLU A 64 14.67 40.85 -16.28
C GLU A 64 13.55 41.61 -16.99
N SER A 65 13.48 41.50 -18.32
CA SER A 65 12.47 42.15 -19.17
C SER A 65 11.09 41.47 -19.15
N PHE A 66 10.99 40.25 -18.61
CA PHE A 66 9.72 39.53 -18.52
C PHE A 66 9.04 39.82 -17.19
N GLU A 67 7.77 40.17 -17.24
CA GLU A 67 6.98 40.44 -16.03
C GLU A 67 6.28 39.18 -15.50
N THR A 68 5.83 38.31 -16.39
CA THR A 68 4.96 37.16 -16.08
C THR A 68 5.59 35.83 -16.45
N PHE A 69 5.47 34.87 -15.54
CA PHE A 69 6.03 33.51 -15.64
C PHE A 69 4.97 32.44 -15.38
N HIS A 70 5.19 31.22 -15.83
CA HIS A 70 4.30 30.11 -15.51
C HIS A 70 4.27 29.85 -13.99
N PRO A 71 3.09 29.87 -13.32
CA PRO A 71 2.95 29.55 -11.90
C PRO A 71 3.10 28.04 -11.65
N THR A 72 4.33 27.53 -11.76
CA THR A 72 4.66 26.12 -11.51
C THR A 72 4.16 25.68 -10.14
N PHE A 73 4.34 26.49 -9.08
CA PHE A 73 3.84 26.17 -7.75
C PHE A 73 2.35 25.78 -7.74
N LEU A 74 1.53 26.48 -8.54
CA LEU A 74 0.09 26.26 -8.63
C LEU A 74 -0.20 24.97 -9.39
N TYR A 75 0.50 24.73 -10.51
CA TYR A 75 0.38 23.48 -11.27
C TYR A 75 0.79 22.28 -10.43
N GLU A 76 1.90 22.38 -9.69
CA GLU A 76 2.40 21.35 -8.79
C GLU A 76 1.43 21.11 -7.63
N SER A 77 0.92 22.18 -7.01
CA SER A 77 -0.05 22.09 -5.91
C SER A 77 -1.36 21.45 -6.35
N ALA A 78 -1.93 21.90 -7.48
CA ALA A 78 -3.14 21.35 -8.06
C ALA A 78 -2.98 19.88 -8.45
N TRP A 79 -1.85 19.51 -9.04
CA TRP A 79 -1.54 18.11 -9.33
C TRP A 79 -1.53 17.27 -8.05
N MET A 80 -0.83 17.72 -7.01
CA MET A 80 -0.73 16.96 -5.76
C MET A 80 -2.06 16.84 -5.01
N VAL A 81 -2.92 17.86 -5.06
CA VAL A 81 -4.31 17.74 -4.59
C VAL A 81 -5.08 16.72 -5.43
N GLY A 82 -4.96 16.76 -6.75
CA GLY A 82 -5.54 15.77 -7.65
C GLY A 82 -5.09 14.35 -7.33
N VAL A 83 -3.79 14.16 -7.07
CA VAL A 83 -3.22 12.88 -6.62
C VAL A 83 -3.88 12.44 -5.31
N ALA A 84 -3.96 13.29 -4.30
CA ALA A 84 -4.60 12.95 -3.03
C ALA A 84 -6.06 12.49 -3.22
N LEU A 85 -6.83 13.19 -4.06
CA LEU A 85 -8.21 12.83 -4.38
C LEU A 85 -8.30 11.48 -5.11
N VAL A 86 -7.42 11.24 -6.10
CA VAL A 86 -7.36 9.97 -6.83
C VAL A 86 -7.02 8.82 -5.88
N LEU A 87 -6.08 9.01 -4.94
CA LEU A 87 -5.71 7.99 -3.96
C LEU A 87 -6.88 7.65 -3.04
N ILE A 88 -7.57 8.65 -2.50
CA ILE A 88 -8.74 8.44 -1.63
C ILE A 88 -9.87 7.74 -2.41
N TRP A 89 -10.13 8.18 -3.63
CA TRP A 89 -11.13 7.57 -4.50
C TRP A 89 -10.77 6.11 -4.83
N ALA A 90 -9.52 5.86 -5.23
CA ALA A 90 -9.05 4.53 -5.62
C ALA A 90 -9.04 3.55 -4.44
N ASP A 91 -8.62 3.99 -3.25
CA ASP A 91 -8.69 3.18 -2.03
C ASP A 91 -10.13 2.76 -1.74
N ARG A 92 -11.07 3.72 -1.76
CA ARG A 92 -12.50 3.44 -1.49
C ARG A 92 -13.15 2.57 -2.56
N ARG A 93 -12.84 2.81 -3.84
CA ARG A 93 -13.49 2.13 -4.97
C ARG A 93 -12.98 0.71 -5.18
N PHE A 94 -11.69 0.47 -4.98
CA PHE A 94 -11.06 -0.82 -5.26
C PHE A 94 -10.66 -1.58 -3.98
N LYS A 95 -10.91 -1.00 -2.80
CA LYS A 95 -10.51 -1.56 -1.49
C LYS A 95 -9.06 -2.00 -1.52
N MET A 96 -8.20 -1.07 -1.94
CA MET A 96 -6.77 -1.33 -2.09
C MET A 96 -6.16 -1.64 -0.71
N GLY A 97 -5.20 -2.54 -0.69
CA GLY A 97 -4.39 -2.85 0.49
C GLY A 97 -3.06 -3.42 0.04
N HIS A 98 -2.24 -3.85 1.00
CA HIS A 98 -0.90 -4.38 0.72
C HIS A 98 0.01 -3.35 0.05
N GLY A 99 -0.06 -2.06 0.40
CA GLY A 99 0.87 -1.04 -0.12
C GLY A 99 0.52 -0.52 -1.52
N ARG A 100 -0.66 -0.87 -2.04
CA ARG A 100 -1.10 -0.52 -3.39
C ARG A 100 -1.47 0.97 -3.51
N VAL A 101 -2.03 1.58 -2.47
CA VAL A 101 -2.32 3.02 -2.48
C VAL A 101 -1.00 3.79 -2.50
N PHE A 102 -0.01 3.37 -1.73
CA PHE A 102 1.32 3.96 -1.76
C PHE A 102 2.02 3.78 -3.12
N ALA A 103 1.92 2.61 -3.73
CA ALA A 103 2.46 2.39 -5.07
C ALA A 103 1.76 3.27 -6.13
N LEU A 104 0.44 3.47 -6.02
CA LEU A 104 -0.29 4.41 -6.87
C LEU A 104 0.16 5.85 -6.65
N TYR A 105 0.43 6.24 -5.41
CA TYR A 105 1.01 7.55 -5.09
C TYR A 105 2.35 7.75 -5.79
N VAL A 106 3.27 6.78 -5.70
CA VAL A 106 4.58 6.84 -6.36
C VAL A 106 4.42 6.96 -7.88
N LEU A 107 3.53 6.17 -8.48
CA LEU A 107 3.29 6.21 -9.93
C LEU A 107 2.76 7.59 -10.39
N LEU A 108 1.77 8.14 -9.68
CA LEU A 108 1.19 9.45 -9.98
C LEU A 108 2.18 10.60 -9.73
N TYR A 109 3.01 10.48 -8.69
CA TYR A 109 4.09 11.44 -8.41
C TYR A 109 5.12 11.43 -9.54
N CYS A 110 5.59 10.27 -9.98
CA CYS A 110 6.50 10.14 -11.11
C CYS A 110 5.89 10.71 -12.41
N THR A 111 4.60 10.47 -12.64
CA THR A 111 3.88 11.03 -13.80
C THR A 111 3.86 12.56 -13.75
N GLY A 112 3.50 13.14 -12.61
CA GLY A 112 3.54 14.59 -12.43
C GLY A 112 4.95 15.14 -12.60
N ARG A 113 5.97 14.44 -12.09
CA ARG A 113 7.36 14.85 -12.21
C ARG A 113 7.81 14.93 -13.66
N LEU A 114 7.42 13.98 -14.50
CA LEU A 114 7.70 14.02 -15.94
C LEU A 114 7.03 15.21 -16.63
N TRP A 115 5.76 15.49 -16.29
CA TRP A 115 5.04 16.66 -16.82
C TRP A 115 5.73 17.96 -16.42
N ILE A 116 5.96 18.18 -15.12
CA ILE A 116 6.47 19.45 -14.59
C ILE A 116 7.89 19.70 -15.09
N GLU A 117 8.72 18.67 -15.20
CA GLU A 117 10.07 18.80 -15.72
C GLU A 117 10.09 19.22 -17.20
N SER A 118 9.05 18.89 -17.98
CA SER A 118 8.91 19.38 -19.36
C SER A 118 8.60 20.89 -19.44
N LEU A 119 8.07 21.47 -18.35
CA LEU A 119 7.73 22.89 -18.24
C LEU A 119 8.89 23.74 -17.68
N ARG A 120 9.92 23.11 -17.09
CA ARG A 120 11.02 23.84 -16.44
C ARG A 120 12.16 24.11 -17.42
N ILE A 121 12.63 25.35 -17.43
CA ILE A 121 13.73 25.83 -18.29
C ILE A 121 15.10 25.70 -17.60
N ASP A 122 15.16 25.48 -16.28
CA ASP A 122 16.41 25.48 -15.51
C ASP A 122 17.44 24.46 -16.01
N SER A 123 18.74 24.80 -16.06
CA SER A 123 19.81 23.84 -16.40
C SER A 123 19.92 22.74 -15.33
N ALA A 124 19.38 21.56 -15.60
CA ALA A 124 19.58 20.37 -14.77
C ALA A 124 20.63 19.44 -15.40
N ASN A 125 21.26 18.61 -14.57
CA ASN A 125 22.21 17.59 -15.05
C ASN A 125 21.53 16.65 -16.05
N THR A 126 21.92 16.79 -17.31
CA THR A 126 21.43 15.96 -18.41
C THR A 126 22.32 14.75 -18.60
N VAL A 127 21.71 13.57 -18.62
CA VAL A 127 22.35 12.30 -19.00
C VAL A 127 21.61 11.79 -20.22
N LEU A 128 22.34 11.59 -21.33
CA LEU A 128 21.77 11.18 -22.62
C LEU A 128 20.69 12.16 -23.16
N GLY A 129 20.87 13.46 -22.91
CA GLY A 129 19.91 14.50 -23.36
C GLY A 129 18.64 14.61 -22.53
N LEU A 130 18.46 13.76 -21.51
CA LEU A 130 17.34 13.84 -20.56
C LEU A 130 17.86 14.19 -19.16
N ARG A 131 17.06 14.93 -18.40
CA ARG A 131 17.42 15.30 -17.03
C ARG A 131 17.43 14.07 -16.12
N LEU A 132 18.32 14.01 -15.14
CA LEU A 132 18.41 12.88 -14.21
C LEU A 132 17.07 12.57 -13.53
N ASN A 133 16.29 13.60 -13.17
CA ASN A 133 14.95 13.45 -12.59
C ASN A 133 13.98 12.68 -13.48
N ILE A 134 14.14 12.78 -14.81
CA ILE A 134 13.30 12.05 -15.78
C ILE A 134 13.64 10.56 -15.70
N TRP A 135 14.93 10.22 -15.73
CA TRP A 135 15.40 8.84 -15.60
C TRP A 135 14.92 8.19 -14.30
N THR A 136 15.10 8.88 -13.17
CA THR A 136 14.65 8.35 -11.87
C THR A 136 13.13 8.18 -11.83
N SER A 137 12.38 9.14 -12.37
CA SER A 137 10.91 9.05 -12.44
C SER A 137 10.44 7.91 -13.33
N ILE A 138 11.12 7.63 -14.44
CA ILE A 138 10.79 6.49 -15.32
C ILE A 138 11.04 5.17 -14.59
N ILE A 139 12.23 4.98 -14.01
CA ILE A 139 12.60 3.72 -13.35
C ILE A 139 11.67 3.44 -12.17
N VAL A 140 11.49 4.44 -11.30
CA VAL A 140 10.64 4.32 -10.11
C VAL A 140 9.16 4.17 -10.51
N GLY A 141 8.70 4.90 -11.52
CA GLY A 141 7.33 4.80 -12.04
C GLY A 141 7.04 3.42 -12.63
N LEU A 142 7.94 2.86 -13.43
CA LEU A 142 7.79 1.51 -13.97
C LEU A 142 7.80 0.45 -12.87
N GLY A 143 8.66 0.59 -11.86
CA GLY A 143 8.66 -0.28 -10.69
C GLY A 143 7.35 -0.24 -9.91
N ALA A 144 6.80 0.96 -9.68
CA ALA A 144 5.51 1.14 -9.03
C ALA A 144 4.35 0.55 -9.85
N LEU A 145 4.36 0.73 -11.17
CA LEU A 145 3.36 0.13 -12.06
C LEU A 145 3.43 -1.39 -12.06
N ALA A 146 4.63 -1.97 -12.18
CA ALA A 146 4.83 -3.42 -12.12
C ALA A 146 4.33 -3.98 -10.78
N TYR A 147 4.65 -3.30 -9.67
CA TYR A 147 4.17 -3.69 -8.35
C TYR A 147 2.64 -3.64 -8.26
N LEU A 148 1.99 -2.58 -8.74
CA LEU A 148 0.53 -2.47 -8.76
C LEU A 148 -0.11 -3.61 -9.54
N VAL A 149 0.41 -3.90 -10.74
CA VAL A 149 -0.12 -4.97 -11.61
C VAL A 149 0.06 -6.33 -10.95
N ILE A 150 1.26 -6.65 -10.47
CA ILE A 150 1.57 -7.93 -9.85
C ILE A 150 0.77 -8.12 -8.55
N SER A 151 0.79 -7.11 -7.66
CA SER A 151 0.05 -7.13 -6.39
C SER A 151 -1.45 -7.26 -6.62
N SER A 152 -2.00 -6.60 -7.65
CA SER A 152 -3.42 -6.71 -7.99
C SER A 152 -3.85 -8.11 -8.44
N ARG A 153 -2.92 -8.89 -9.02
CA ARG A 153 -3.17 -10.27 -9.46
C ARG A 153 -2.93 -11.30 -8.36
N LEU A 154 -1.91 -11.11 -7.53
CA LEU A 154 -1.52 -12.09 -6.51
C LEU A 154 -2.28 -11.97 -5.20
N ARG A 155 -2.70 -10.76 -4.82
CA ARG A 155 -3.34 -10.49 -3.52
C ARG A 155 -4.52 -9.53 -3.68
N PRO A 156 -5.65 -9.99 -4.24
CA PRO A 156 -6.84 -9.16 -4.37
C PRO A 156 -7.44 -8.89 -2.98
N GLY A 157 -7.73 -7.61 -2.69
CA GLY A 157 -8.42 -7.18 -1.47
C GLY A 157 -7.53 -6.47 -0.44
N ARG A 158 -8.17 -6.09 0.67
CA ARG A 158 -7.54 -5.37 1.80
C ARG A 158 -7.03 -6.38 2.82
N GLU A 159 -5.82 -6.16 3.33
CA GLU A 159 -5.25 -7.01 4.38
C GLU A 159 -5.98 -6.81 5.71
N GLN A 160 -6.15 -7.89 6.48
CA GLN A 160 -6.62 -7.79 7.87
C GLN A 160 -5.41 -7.43 8.73
N ILE A 161 -5.42 -6.25 9.34
CA ILE A 161 -4.36 -5.81 10.24
C ILE A 161 -4.54 -6.56 11.57
N GLN A 162 -3.72 -7.59 11.81
CA GLN A 162 -3.58 -8.17 13.13
C GLN A 162 -2.58 -7.32 13.92
N THR A 163 -3.07 -6.50 14.84
CA THR A 163 -2.22 -5.81 15.82
C THR A 163 -1.61 -6.82 16.79
N SER A 164 -0.39 -6.56 17.28
CA SER A 164 0.30 -7.45 18.23
C SER A 164 -0.54 -7.78 19.46
N GLU A 165 -1.33 -6.83 19.94
CA GLU A 165 -2.29 -6.99 21.04
C GLU A 165 -3.42 -7.98 20.70
N SER A 166 -3.85 -8.02 19.44
CA SER A 166 -4.85 -8.97 18.93
C SER A 166 -4.25 -10.36 18.70
N ALA A 167 -2.97 -10.44 18.34
CA ALA A 167 -2.24 -11.71 18.23
C ALA A 167 -1.99 -12.34 19.60
N GLU A 168 -1.64 -11.52 20.61
CA GLU A 168 -1.51 -11.95 22.01
C GLU A 168 -2.86 -12.38 22.62
N ALA A 169 -3.94 -11.64 22.33
CA ALA A 169 -5.29 -12.00 22.77
C ALA A 169 -5.83 -13.28 22.09
N GLN A 170 -5.49 -13.53 20.82
CA GLN A 170 -5.83 -14.79 20.15
C GLN A 170 -4.99 -15.96 20.65
N GLY A 171 -3.70 -15.75 20.91
CA GLY A 171 -2.83 -16.76 21.51
C GLY A 171 -3.26 -17.16 22.92
N SER A 172 -3.72 -16.21 23.74
CA SER A 172 -4.25 -16.50 25.08
C SER A 172 -5.61 -17.20 25.05
N ALA A 173 -6.52 -16.79 24.16
CA ALA A 173 -7.81 -17.47 23.97
C ALA A 173 -7.65 -18.91 23.42
N GLN A 174 -6.70 -19.12 22.51
CA GLN A 174 -6.41 -20.45 21.95
C GLN A 174 -5.71 -21.37 22.95
N SER A 175 -4.85 -20.82 23.82
CA SER A 175 -4.25 -21.53 24.96
C SER A 175 -5.31 -21.96 25.97
N GLN A 176 -6.26 -21.07 26.32
CA GLN A 176 -7.36 -21.38 27.24
C GLN A 176 -8.33 -22.42 26.68
N GLY A 177 -8.74 -22.31 25.41
CA GLY A 177 -9.59 -23.32 24.79
C GLY A 177 -8.90 -24.68 24.65
N SER A 178 -7.57 -24.72 24.50
CA SER A 178 -6.77 -25.95 24.48
C SER A 178 -6.58 -26.57 25.88
N ALA A 179 -6.71 -25.78 26.94
CA ALA A 179 -6.67 -26.25 28.33
C ALA A 179 -8.04 -26.81 28.76
N GLU A 180 -9.14 -26.13 28.48
CA GLU A 180 -10.50 -26.62 28.78
C GLU A 180 -10.85 -27.91 28.03
N SER A 181 -10.38 -28.06 26.78
CA SER A 181 -10.57 -29.29 26.01
C SER A 181 -9.70 -30.46 26.48
N ARG A 182 -8.58 -30.20 27.19
CA ARG A 182 -7.79 -31.23 27.86
C ARG A 182 -8.38 -31.63 29.21
N GLU A 183 -8.98 -30.68 29.93
CA GLU A 183 -9.61 -30.93 31.23
C GLU A 183 -10.95 -31.69 31.09
N SER A 184 -11.66 -31.49 29.98
CA SER A 184 -12.89 -32.23 29.65
C SER A 184 -12.66 -33.70 29.23
N ALA A 185 -11.41 -34.09 28.95
CA ALA A 185 -11.05 -35.43 28.50
C ALA A 185 -10.60 -36.37 29.64
N ASP A 186 -10.51 -35.87 30.89
CA ASP A 186 -9.96 -36.60 32.04
C ASP A 186 -11.00 -36.81 33.17
N MET A 187 -12.25 -37.09 32.82
CA MET A 187 -13.23 -37.63 33.77
C MET A 187 -13.18 -39.17 33.74
N PRO A 188 -12.85 -39.85 34.85
CA PRO A 188 -12.85 -41.30 34.88
C PRO A 188 -14.30 -41.82 34.86
N ALA A 189 -14.62 -42.70 33.92
CA ALA A 189 -15.85 -43.49 33.97
C ALA A 189 -15.76 -44.51 35.12
N GLU A 190 -16.57 -44.33 36.15
CA GLU A 190 -16.84 -45.38 37.15
C GLU A 190 -17.47 -46.60 36.46
N GLY A 191 -16.81 -47.75 36.57
CA GLY A 191 -17.18 -48.98 35.88
C GLY A 191 -18.26 -49.82 36.60
N PRO A 192 -18.60 -51.00 36.04
CA PRO A 192 -19.17 -52.09 36.82
C PRO A 192 -18.20 -53.27 36.98
N SER A 193 -18.39 -53.93 38.11
CA SER A 193 -17.63 -55.04 38.71
C SER A 193 -17.65 -56.36 37.91
N ALA A 194 -16.46 -56.98 37.88
CA ALA A 194 -16.06 -58.40 37.89
C ALA A 194 -17.05 -59.53 37.47
N GLY A 195 -16.54 -60.44 36.63
CA GLY A 195 -17.07 -61.80 36.44
C GLY A 195 -16.30 -62.67 35.43
N GLN A 196 -15.23 -63.31 35.91
CA GLN A 196 -14.55 -64.57 35.52
C GLN A 196 -14.76 -65.31 34.16
N ALA A 197 -13.60 -65.80 33.64
CA ALA A 197 -13.32 -67.12 33.02
C ALA A 197 -13.96 -67.43 31.64
N ASP A 198 -13.40 -68.21 30.71
CA ASP A 198 -12.15 -68.96 30.52
C ASP A 198 -12.02 -69.29 29.01
N ALA A 199 -10.81 -69.65 28.58
CA ALA A 199 -10.47 -70.72 27.63
C ALA A 199 -11.01 -70.81 26.16
N SER A 200 -10.05 -70.67 25.22
CA SER A 200 -9.72 -71.52 24.03
C SER A 200 -10.56 -71.64 22.73
N ALA A 201 -9.78 -71.58 21.63
CA ALA A 201 -9.72 -72.48 20.46
C ALA A 201 -10.52 -72.17 19.17
N GLU A 202 -9.72 -72.04 18.09
CA GLU A 202 -9.86 -72.41 16.67
C GLU A 202 -11.16 -73.13 16.22
N ASP A 203 -11.73 -72.74 15.06
CA ASP A 203 -11.45 -73.36 13.75
C ASP A 203 -12.51 -73.02 12.67
N ASP A 204 -11.99 -72.93 11.44
CA ASP A 204 -12.49 -73.02 10.06
C ASP A 204 -13.97 -72.95 9.57
N ALA A 205 -14.01 -72.53 8.28
CA ALA A 205 -14.85 -72.98 7.16
C ALA A 205 -16.20 -72.29 6.80
N GLN A 206 -16.08 -71.44 5.75
CA GLN A 206 -16.87 -71.22 4.51
C GLN A 206 -18.35 -71.67 4.28
N PRO A 207 -19.05 -71.06 3.28
CA PRO A 207 -20.50 -70.83 3.23
C PRO A 207 -21.26 -71.75 2.24
N PRO A 208 -22.56 -71.50 1.99
CA PRO A 208 -22.97 -71.29 0.58
C PRO A 208 -24.15 -70.31 0.31
N SER A 209 -24.04 -69.61 -0.84
CA SER A 209 -25.00 -69.42 -1.96
C SER A 209 -26.53 -69.32 -1.74
N THR A 210 -27.14 -68.26 -2.32
CA THR A 210 -28.21 -68.26 -3.38
C THR A 210 -28.72 -66.82 -3.57
N ALA A 211 -28.62 -66.15 -4.74
CA ALA A 211 -29.38 -66.23 -6.01
C ALA A 211 -30.78 -65.57 -6.00
N GLY A 212 -31.02 -64.63 -6.94
CA GLY A 212 -32.34 -64.12 -7.39
C GLY A 212 -32.48 -62.59 -7.37
N SER A 213 -32.18 -61.85 -8.44
CA SER A 213 -32.99 -61.55 -9.65
C SER A 213 -34.01 -60.41 -9.47
N GLN A 214 -33.79 -59.35 -10.26
CA GLN A 214 -34.63 -58.15 -10.46
C GLN A 214 -35.98 -58.46 -11.14
N PRO A 215 -36.90 -57.48 -11.14
CA PRO A 215 -37.08 -56.68 -12.36
C PRO A 215 -36.79 -55.18 -12.20
#